data_AF-A0A5E8HIR1-F1
#
_entry.id   AF-A0A5E8HIR1-F1
#
_cell.length_a   1.000
_cell.length_b   1.000
_cell.length_c   1.000
_cell.angle_alpha   90.00
_cell.angle_beta   90.00
_cell.angle_gamma   90.00
#
_symmetry.space_group_name_H-M   'P 1'
#
loop_
_entity.id
_entity.type
_entity.pdbx_description
1 polymer ?
#
loop_
_entity_poly.entity_id
_entity_poly.type
_entity_poly.pdbx_seq_one_letter_code
_entity_poly.pdbx_strand_id
1 'polypeptide(L)' 'MNRCLELIFEPFYRMNQNIYDKYGSLDFGIGLSFVKQTIEKFGGSIHALNLVDHTNEKKETKIEFKIYFPYSSSAK' A
#
# COMPACT_ATOMS: atom_id res chain seq x y z
N MET A 1 13.83 9.12 -3.03
CA MET A 1 14.33 8.27 -1.92
C MET A 1 13.11 7.83 -1.10
N ASN A 2 12.42 6.75 -1.51
CA ASN A 2 11.21 6.20 -0.86
C ASN A 2 11.29 4.66 -0.72
N ARG A 3 12.49 4.11 -0.55
CA ARG A 3 12.73 2.64 -0.51
C ARG A 3 11.95 1.92 0.60
N CYS A 4 11.61 2.62 1.69
CA CYS A 4 10.95 2.00 2.83
C CYS A 4 9.45 1.75 2.62
N LEU A 5 8.80 2.44 1.68
CA LEU A 5 7.37 2.25 1.43
C LEU A 5 7.06 0.94 0.71
N GLU A 6 8.01 0.41 -0.06
CA GLU A 6 7.82 -0.90 -0.70
C GLU A 6 7.85 -2.04 0.32
N LEU A 7 8.49 -1.84 1.47
CA LEU A 7 8.57 -2.82 2.56
C LEU A 7 7.19 -3.17 3.12
N ILE A 8 6.19 -2.29 3.01
CA ILE A 8 4.83 -2.57 3.50
C ILE A 8 4.15 -3.72 2.74
N PHE A 9 4.66 -4.04 1.55
CA PHE A 9 4.19 -5.17 0.74
C PHE A 9 5.02 -6.44 0.99
N GLU A 10 6.10 -6.37 1.78
CA GLU A 10 6.86 -7.56 2.12
C GLU A 10 6.07 -8.42 3.12
N PRO A 11 6.07 -9.75 2.92
CA PRO A 11 5.39 -10.64 3.82
C PRO A 11 5.99 -10.50 5.23
N PHE A 12 5.11 -10.43 6.23
CA PHE A 12 5.44 -10.28 7.64
C PHE A 12 6.09 -8.95 8.03
N TYR A 13 6.12 -7.94 7.14
CA TYR A 13 6.51 -6.59 7.55
C TYR A 13 5.53 -6.05 8.60
N ARG A 14 6.07 -5.59 9.74
CA ARG A 14 5.29 -5.03 10.85
C ARG A 14 5.71 -3.58 11.07
N MET A 15 4.76 -2.67 11.00
CA MET A 15 4.95 -1.34 11.59
C MET A 15 4.99 -1.51 13.12
N ASN A 16 5.90 -0.80 13.80
CA ASN A 16 6.20 -1.00 15.23
C ASN A 16 4.94 -1.16 16.13
N GLN A 17 5.04 -2.06 17.11
CA GLN A 17 3.99 -2.52 18.03
C GLN A 17 3.06 -1.42 18.60
N ASN A 18 3.57 -0.23 18.87
CA ASN A 18 2.81 0.88 19.49
C ASN A 18 1.64 1.41 18.63
N ILE A 19 1.62 1.16 17.31
CA ILE A 19 0.49 1.55 16.45
C ILE A 19 -0.61 0.48 16.48
N TYR A 20 -0.24 -0.78 16.71
CA TYR A 20 -1.11 -1.96 16.56
C TYR A 20 -2.23 -2.01 17.61
N ASP A 21 -1.93 -1.67 18.87
CA ASP A 21 -2.91 -1.73 19.97
C ASP A 21 -4.06 -0.72 19.82
N LYS A 22 -3.85 0.34 19.04
CA LYS A 22 -4.83 1.44 18.91
C LYS A 22 -5.89 1.19 17.84
N TYR A 23 -5.60 0.35 16.85
CA TYR A 23 -6.48 0.15 15.68
C TYR A 23 -7.12 -1.23 15.59
N GLY A 24 -6.82 -2.14 16.53
CA GLY A 24 -7.52 -3.42 16.67
C GLY A 24 -7.49 -4.31 15.42
N SER A 25 -6.62 -4.00 14.44
CA SER A 25 -6.49 -4.80 13.24
C SER A 25 -5.69 -6.05 13.59
N LEU A 26 -6.41 -7.08 14.01
CA LEU A 26 -5.95 -8.45 13.86
C LEU A 26 -5.71 -8.63 12.36
N ASP A 27 -4.45 -8.71 11.95
CA ASP A 27 -4.00 -9.76 11.07
C ASP A 27 -2.54 -9.53 10.66
N PHE A 28 -1.77 -10.61 10.84
CA PHE A 28 -0.44 -10.85 10.33
C PHE A 28 -0.17 -10.09 9.03
N GLY A 29 0.98 -9.41 8.93
CA GLY A 29 1.44 -8.56 7.81
C GLY A 29 1.55 -9.26 6.44
N ILE A 30 0.48 -9.92 6.03
CA ILE A 30 0.27 -10.69 4.80
C ILE A 30 -0.76 -9.95 3.94
N GLY A 31 -1.64 -9.11 4.51
CA GLY A 31 -2.71 -8.43 3.78
C GLY A 31 -2.22 -7.66 2.55
N LEU A 32 -1.27 -6.74 2.71
CA LEU A 32 -0.73 -5.95 1.59
C LEU A 32 0.16 -6.78 0.65
N SER A 33 0.91 -7.75 1.19
CA SER A 33 1.65 -8.71 0.35
C SER A 33 0.71 -9.50 -0.57
N PHE A 34 -0.43 -9.95 -0.06
CA PHE A 34 -1.45 -10.66 -0.83
C PHE A 34 -2.09 -9.76 -1.87
N VAL A 35 -2.40 -8.50 -1.52
CA VAL A 35 -2.90 -7.50 -2.47
C VAL A 35 -1.92 -7.29 -3.62
N LYS A 36 -0.63 -7.08 -3.33
CA LYS A 36 0.40 -6.91 -4.36
C LYS A 36 0.50 -8.12 -5.27
N GLN A 37 0.62 -9.32 -4.71
CA GLN A 37 0.67 -10.57 -5.47
C GLN A 37 -0.57 -10.77 -6.34
N THR A 38 -1.75 -10.41 -5.85
CA THR A 38 -3.00 -10.52 -6.60
C THR A 38 -2.98 -9.58 -7.80
N ILE A 39 -2.64 -8.31 -7.59
CA ILE A 39 -2.56 -7.31 -8.67
C ILE A 39 -1.54 -7.74 -9.74
N GLU A 40 -0.36 -8.20 -9.32
CA GLU A 40 0.69 -8.71 -10.21
C GLU A 40 0.25 -9.94 -11.00
N LYS A 41 -0.53 -10.85 -10.40
CA LYS A 41 -1.13 -12.01 -11.11
C LYS A 41 -2.08 -11.60 -12.24
N PHE A 42 -2.73 -10.44 -12.12
CA PHE A 42 -3.57 -9.88 -13.18
C PHE A 42 -2.78 -8.99 -14.15
N GLY A 43 -1.44 -9.03 -14.12
CA GLY A 43 -0.55 -8.24 -14.97
C GLY A 43 -0.48 -6.76 -14.59
N GLY A 44 -1.03 -6.39 -13.44
CA GLY A 44 -1.01 -5.04 -12.91
C GLY A 44 0.24 -4.71 -12.09
N SER A 45 0.29 -3.49 -11.56
CA SER A 45 1.29 -3.06 -10.58
C SER A 45 0.65 -2.22 -9.47
N ILE A 46 1.29 -2.18 -8.30
CA ILE A 46 0.88 -1.35 -7.17
C ILE A 46 2.09 -0.65 -6.57
N HIS A 47 1.92 0.63 -6.22
CA HIS A 47 2.95 1.46 -5.57
C HIS A 47 2.34 2.27 -4.42
N ALA A 48 3.10 2.45 -3.34
CA ALA A 48 2.73 3.32 -2.23
C ALA A 48 3.61 4.57 -2.21
N LEU A 49 3.00 5.73 -2.01
CA LEU A 49 3.67 7.02 -1.97
C LEU A 49 3.24 7.82 -0.74
N ASN A 50 4.19 8.59 -0.17
CA ASN A 50 3.85 9.61 0.81
C ASN A 50 3.23 10.80 0.09
N LEU A 51 2.08 11.24 0.56
CA LEU A 51 1.40 12.44 0.11
C LEU A 51 1.46 13.48 1.23
N VAL A 52 2.05 14.63 0.92
CA VAL A 52 2.09 15.77 1.85
C VAL A 52 0.86 16.61 1.59
N ASP A 53 -0.04 16.68 2.58
CA ASP A 53 -1.21 17.54 2.48
C ASP A 53 -0.84 18.98 2.87
N HIS A 54 -1.12 19.91 1.96
CA HIS A 54 -0.88 21.35 2.14
C HIS A 54 -2.19 22.15 2.35
N THR A 55 -3.34 21.47 2.46
CA THR A 55 -4.64 22.12 2.60
C THR A 55 -4.95 22.58 4.03
N ASN A 56 -4.21 22.06 5.02
CA ASN A 56 -4.32 22.43 6.43
C ASN A 56 -3.04 23.09 6.94
N GLU A 57 -3.17 23.91 8.00
CA GLU A 57 -2.03 24.54 8.69
C GLU A 57 -1.07 23.52 9.31
N LYS A 58 -1.55 22.31 9.63
CA LYS A 58 -0.74 21.18 10.09
C LYS A 58 -0.36 20.28 8.91
N LYS A 59 0.95 20.06 8.73
CA LYS A 59 1.48 19.05 7.81
C LYS A 59 1.11 17.66 8.30
N GLU A 60 0.13 17.04 7.65
CA GLU A 60 -0.20 15.63 7.83
C GLU A 60 0.35 14.83 6.65
N THR A 61 1.06 13.74 6.97
CA THR A 61 1.49 12.77 5.96
C THR A 61 0.35 11.81 5.70
N LYS A 62 -0.14 11.78 4.47
CA LYS A 62 -1.09 10.80 3.96
C LYS A 62 -0.34 9.76 3.13
N ILE A 63 -0.95 8.58 2.94
CA ILE A 63 -0.41 7.53 2.06
C ILE A 63 -1.34 7.41 0.85
N GLU A 64 -0.75 7.45 -0.34
CA GLU A 64 -1.42 7.19 -1.61
C GLU A 64 -1.02 5.81 -2.14
N PHE A 65 -2.00 4.98 -2.51
CA PHE A 65 -1.79 3.73 -3.23
C PHE A 65 -2.18 3.92 -4.70
N LYS A 66 -1.22 3.72 -5.62
CA LYS A 66 -1.46 3.74 -7.07
C LYS A 66 -1.47 2.32 -7.60
N ILE A 67 -2.56 1.95 -8.24
CA ILE A 67 -2.75 0.62 -8.86
C ILE A 67 -2.91 0.82 -10.36
N TYR A 68 -2.19 0.03 -11.14
CA TYR A 68 -2.28 -0.02 -12.59
C TYR A 68 -2.72 -1.40 -13.02
N PHE A 69 -3.64 -1.48 -13.97
CA PHE A 69 -4.01 -2.73 -14.63
C PHE A 69 -3.87 -2.58 -16.14
N PRO A 70 -3.39 -3.62 -16.84
CA PRO A 70 -3.36 -3.62 -18.29
C PRO A 70 -4.79 -3.66 -18.82
N TYR A 71 -5.10 -2.75 -19.74
CA TYR A 71 -6.39 -2.78 -20.43
C TYR A 71 -6.30 -3.76 -21.60
N SER A 72 -7.00 -4.90 -21.52
CA SER A 72 -7.27 -5.74 -22.68
C SER A 72 -8.75 -5.60 -23.05
N SER A 73 -9.03 -4.93 -24.16
CA SER A 73 -10.36 -4.95 -24.76
C SER A 73 -10.57 -6.29 -25.45
N SER A 74 -11.43 -7.14 -24.90
CA SER A 74 -12.00 -8.27 -25.64
C SER A 74 -13.20 -7.76 -26.45
N ALA A 75 -12.94 -6.82 -27.36
CA ALA A 75 -13.93 -6.45 -28.37
C ALA A 75 -13.78 -7.44 -29.53
N LYS A 76 -14.82 -8.28 -29.71
CA LYS A 76 -14.99 -9.16 -30.86
C LYS A 76 -15.15 -8.37 -32.15
#